data_AF-A0AAW7QT32-F1
#
_entry.id   AF-A0AAW7QT32-F1
#
_cell.length_a   1.000
_cell.length_b   1.000
_cell.length_c   1.000
_cell.angle_alpha   90.00
_cell.angle_beta   90.00
_cell.angle_gamma   90.00
#
_symmetry.space_group_name_H-M   'P 1'
#
loop_
_entity.id
_entity.type
_entity.pdbx_description
1 polymer ?
#
loop_
_entity_poly.entity_id
_entity_poly.type
_entity_poly.pdbx_seq_one_letter_code
_entity_poly.pdbx_strand_id
1 'polypeptide(L)'
;MVRDRRTFLSIVLTTLSGWIIAWVVYTLVGSNRTPEVLRWLGLVIFITPLTSFIGWIGARPHEWRLAAASCGALYFFTPFIAARIETIIAPEAAYQTVGLHTVYFVSVLICHLLGAIVFAWWRGRSWNVAGKTR
;
A
#
# COMPACT_ATOMS: atom_id res chain seq x y z
N MET A 1 -2.56 -21.25 16.88
CA MET A 1 -3.29 -20.38 15.92
C MET A 1 -2.96 -20.85 14.52
N VAL A 2 -3.86 -21.57 13.84
CA VAL A 2 -3.60 -22.01 12.46
C VAL A 2 -3.68 -20.78 11.54
N ARG A 3 -2.82 -20.67 10.53
CA ARG A 3 -2.84 -19.56 9.56
C ARG A 3 -3.50 -20.06 8.29
N ASP A 4 -4.47 -19.30 7.79
CA ASP A 4 -4.92 -19.44 6.41
C ASP A 4 -3.78 -19.00 5.49
N ARG A 5 -2.92 -19.97 5.15
CA ARG A 5 -1.71 -19.76 4.35
C ARG A 5 -2.06 -19.25 2.95
N ARG A 6 -3.18 -19.67 2.37
CA ARG A 6 -3.60 -19.25 1.04
C ARG A 6 -3.90 -17.75 1.03
N THR A 7 -4.73 -17.28 1.96
CA THR A 7 -5.06 -15.84 2.05
C THR A 7 -3.83 -15.00 2.37
N PHE A 8 -3.03 -15.44 3.35
CA PHE A 8 -1.80 -14.74 3.71
C PHE A 8 -0.85 -14.60 2.52
N LEU A 9 -0.51 -15.71 1.85
CA LEU A 9 0.44 -15.71 0.74
C LEU A 9 -0.10 -14.94 -0.47
N SER A 10 -1.40 -15.05 -0.78
CA SER A 10 -2.02 -14.30 -1.88
C SER A 10 -1.86 -12.80 -1.71
N ILE A 11 -2.17 -12.28 -0.51
CA ILE A 11 -2.03 -10.84 -0.23
C ILE A 11 -0.55 -10.45 -0.23
N VAL A 12 0.34 -11.21 0.43
CA VAL A 12 1.77 -10.88 0.46
C VAL A 12 2.40 -10.84 -0.93
N LEU A 13 2.18 -11.86 -1.75
CA LEU A 13 2.82 -11.96 -3.08
C LEU A 13 2.36 -10.82 -3.99
N THR A 14 1.06 -10.56 -4.06
CA THR A 14 0.51 -9.47 -4.88
C THR A 14 0.91 -8.08 -4.35
N THR A 15 0.98 -7.90 -3.03
CA THR A 15 1.51 -6.69 -2.39
C THR A 15 2.95 -6.45 -2.83
N LEU A 16 3.82 -7.45 -2.71
CA LEU A 16 5.23 -7.35 -3.07
C LEU A 16 5.40 -7.07 -4.56
N SER A 17 4.64 -7.74 -5.44
CA SER A 17 4.66 -7.46 -6.88
C SER A 17 4.29 -6.00 -7.18
N GLY A 18 3.18 -5.51 -6.61
CA GLY A 18 2.76 -4.12 -6.81
C GLY A 18 3.73 -3.10 -6.21
N TRP A 19 4.32 -3.41 -5.06
CA TRP A 19 5.32 -2.56 -4.43
C TRP A 19 6.62 -2.49 -5.24
N ILE A 20 7.10 -3.62 -5.76
CA ILE A 20 8.28 -3.67 -6.64
C ILE A 20 8.03 -2.85 -7.90
N ILE A 21 6.86 -3.01 -8.54
CA ILE A 21 6.49 -2.19 -9.72
C ILE A 21 6.50 -0.71 -9.34
N ALA A 22 5.88 -0.34 -8.22
CA ALA A 22 5.82 1.05 -7.77
C ALA A 22 7.22 1.63 -7.52
N TRP A 23 8.09 0.85 -6.88
CA TRP A 23 9.48 1.23 -6.62
C TRP A 23 10.27 1.42 -7.92
N VAL A 24 10.19 0.45 -8.84
CA VAL A 24 10.88 0.52 -10.14
C VAL A 24 10.43 1.76 -10.90
N VAL A 25 9.13 2.01 -11.03
CA VAL A 25 8.61 3.19 -11.73
C VAL A 25 9.09 4.48 -11.06
N TYR A 26 9.04 4.56 -9.72
CA TYR A 26 9.55 5.71 -8.97
C TYR A 26 11.04 5.97 -9.25
N THR A 27 11.86 4.92 -9.29
CA THR A 27 13.31 5.05 -9.56
C THR A 27 13.61 5.43 -11.01
N LEU A 28 12.84 4.91 -11.98
CA LEU A 28 13.01 5.23 -13.40
C LEU A 28 12.70 6.70 -13.72
N VAL A 29 11.74 7.30 -13.02
CA VAL A 29 11.48 8.74 -13.12
C VAL A 29 12.70 9.56 -12.69
N GLY A 30 13.42 9.10 -11.66
CA GLY A 30 14.58 9.82 -11.11
C GLY A 30 14.24 11.25 -10.68
N SER A 31 15.09 12.19 -11.12
CA SER A 31 14.96 13.63 -10.87
C SER A 31 14.05 14.38 -11.85
N ASN A 32 13.50 13.69 -12.87
CA ASN A 32 12.62 14.31 -13.85
C ASN A 32 11.22 14.55 -13.25
N ARG A 33 11.04 15.67 -12.54
CA ARG A 33 9.81 16.02 -11.80
C ARG A 33 9.09 17.20 -12.40
N THR A 34 8.75 17.10 -13.69
CA THR A 34 7.81 18.04 -14.31
C THR A 34 6.40 17.83 -13.73
N PRO A 35 5.52 18.85 -13.76
CA PRO A 35 4.14 18.71 -13.27
C PRO A 35 3.38 17.54 -13.90
N GLU A 36 3.62 17.27 -15.18
CA GLU A 36 3.03 16.13 -15.88
C GLU A 36 3.49 14.79 -15.29
N VAL A 37 4.80 14.63 -15.09
CA VAL A 37 5.37 13.41 -14.53
C VAL A 37 4.93 13.20 -13.08
N LEU A 38 4.84 14.29 -12.29
CA LEU A 38 4.29 14.25 -10.92
C LEU A 38 2.85 13.74 -10.87
N ARG A 39 2.00 14.12 -11.83
CA ARG A 39 0.64 13.57 -11.94
C ARG A 39 0.66 12.05 -12.14
N TRP A 40 1.56 11.56 -12.98
CA TRP A 40 1.72 10.13 -13.23
C TRP A 40 2.32 9.38 -12.03
N LEU A 41 3.24 9.99 -11.27
CA LEU A 41 3.71 9.45 -9.99
C LEU A 41 2.60 9.36 -8.94
N GLY A 42 1.61 10.24 -9.00
CA GLY A 42 0.39 10.10 -8.18
C GLY A 42 -0.32 8.76 -8.41
N LEU A 43 -0.29 8.22 -9.64
CA LEU A 43 -0.86 6.90 -9.94
C LEU A 43 0.05 5.75 -9.46
N VAL A 44 1.35 5.96 -9.35
CA VAL A 44 2.30 4.95 -8.81
C VAL A 44 1.94 4.59 -7.37
N ILE A 45 1.51 5.58 -6.59
CA ILE A 45 1.03 5.41 -5.21
C ILE A 45 -0.14 4.42 -5.15
N PHE A 46 -0.99 4.36 -6.17
CA PHE A 46 -2.16 3.49 -6.20
C PHE A 46 -1.83 2.01 -6.44
N ILE A 47 -0.67 1.69 -7.00
CA ILE A 47 -0.33 0.32 -7.45
C ILE A 47 -0.34 -0.67 -6.28
N THR A 48 0.34 -0.36 -5.17
CA THR A 48 0.46 -1.29 -4.03
C THR A 48 -0.89 -1.58 -3.35
N PRO A 49 -1.73 -0.59 -3.02
CA PRO A 49 -3.08 -0.85 -2.49
C PRO A 49 -3.96 -1.63 -3.48
N LEU A 50 -3.88 -1.33 -4.78
CA LEU A 50 -4.64 -2.04 -5.81
C LEU A 50 -4.25 -3.51 -5.89
N THR A 51 -2.96 -3.83 -5.95
CA THR A 51 -2.53 -5.23 -6.05
C THR A 51 -2.81 -6.00 -4.76
N SER A 52 -2.68 -5.35 -3.61
CA SER A 52 -3.09 -5.91 -2.31
C SER A 52 -4.58 -6.26 -2.29
N PHE A 53 -5.42 -5.36 -2.82
CA PHE A 53 -6.85 -5.60 -3.00
C PHE A 53 -7.11 -6.82 -3.90
N ILE A 54 -6.44 -6.91 -5.06
CA ILE A 54 -6.55 -8.04 -5.99
C ILE A 54 -6.17 -9.36 -5.29
N GLY A 55 -5.06 -9.39 -4.56
CA GLY A 55 -4.64 -10.58 -3.82
C GLY A 55 -5.63 -10.97 -2.72
N TRP A 56 -6.25 -9.99 -2.07
CA TRP A 56 -7.28 -10.24 -1.07
C TRP A 56 -8.52 -10.85 -1.70
N ILE A 57 -9.11 -10.22 -2.73
CA ILE A 57 -10.33 -10.73 -3.35
C ILE A 57 -10.10 -12.05 -4.10
N GLY A 58 -8.89 -12.28 -4.63
CA GLY A 58 -8.51 -13.56 -5.25
C GLY A 58 -8.50 -14.72 -4.28
N ALA A 59 -8.21 -14.47 -3.00
CA ALA A 59 -8.31 -15.47 -1.93
C ALA A 59 -9.70 -15.49 -1.28
N ARG A 60 -10.36 -14.34 -1.14
CA ARG A 60 -11.62 -14.16 -0.41
C ARG A 60 -12.57 -13.18 -1.13
N PRO A 61 -13.24 -13.62 -2.21
CA PRO A 61 -14.07 -12.73 -3.03
C PRO A 61 -15.28 -12.17 -2.29
N HIS A 62 -15.80 -12.90 -1.28
CA HIS A 62 -16.91 -12.46 -0.44
C HIS A 62 -16.55 -11.26 0.47
N GLU A 63 -15.26 -10.98 0.68
CA GLU A 63 -14.79 -9.86 1.52
C GLU A 63 -14.53 -8.58 0.70
N TRP A 64 -14.97 -8.48 -0.56
CA TRP A 64 -14.59 -7.38 -1.46
C TRP A 64 -14.86 -5.97 -0.90
N ARG A 65 -15.97 -5.77 -0.17
CA ARG A 65 -16.30 -4.47 0.45
C ARG A 65 -15.28 -4.10 1.53
N LEU A 66 -14.89 -5.06 2.36
CA LEU A 66 -13.90 -4.88 3.40
C LEU A 66 -12.51 -4.65 2.79
N ALA A 67 -12.15 -5.43 1.78
CA ALA A 67 -10.89 -5.28 1.06
C ALA A 67 -10.80 -3.89 0.40
N ALA A 68 -11.87 -3.44 -0.25
CA ALA A 68 -11.95 -2.11 -0.87
C ALA A 68 -11.86 -0.99 0.17
N ALA A 69 -12.59 -1.09 1.28
CA ALA A 69 -12.51 -0.11 2.37
C ALA A 69 -11.11 -0.05 2.98
N SER A 70 -10.49 -1.20 3.22
CA SER A 70 -9.16 -1.30 3.85
C SER A 70 -8.05 -0.79 2.93
N CYS A 71 -8.02 -1.26 1.68
CA CYS A 71 -7.02 -0.83 0.70
C CYS A 71 -7.26 0.62 0.25
N GLY A 72 -8.51 1.06 0.17
CA GLY A 72 -8.89 2.45 -0.07
C GLY A 72 -8.44 3.37 1.06
N ALA A 73 -8.63 2.96 2.32
CA ALA A 73 -8.11 3.70 3.48
C ALA A 73 -6.58 3.75 3.46
N LEU A 74 -5.91 2.64 3.12
CA LEU A 74 -4.45 2.61 2.98
C LEU A 74 -3.98 3.61 1.91
N TYR A 75 -4.60 3.60 0.72
CA TYR A 75 -4.32 4.54 -0.36
C TYR A 75 -4.58 6.00 0.04
N PHE A 76 -5.70 6.27 0.71
CA PHE A 76 -6.13 7.63 1.03
C PHE A 76 -5.35 8.27 2.17
N PHE A 77 -5.15 7.55 3.29
CA PHE A 77 -4.53 8.11 4.48
C PHE A 77 -3.00 8.18 4.41
N THR A 78 -2.35 7.29 3.65
CA THR A 78 -0.89 7.23 3.57
C THR A 78 -0.25 8.53 3.03
N PRO A 79 -0.79 9.20 1.98
CA PRO A 79 -0.35 10.53 1.57
C PRO A 79 -0.29 11.57 2.70
N PHE A 80 -1.29 11.61 3.58
CA PHE A 80 -1.31 12.58 4.69
C PHE A 80 -0.22 12.28 5.73
N ILE A 81 0.00 10.99 6.02
CA ILE A 81 1.08 10.54 6.91
C ILE A 81 2.44 10.93 6.30
N ALA A 82 2.64 10.62 5.02
CA ALA A 82 3.87 10.91 4.30
C ALA A 82 4.15 12.41 4.21
N ALA A 83 3.13 13.23 3.94
CA ALA A 83 3.25 14.68 3.94
C ALA A 83 3.66 15.20 5.33
N ARG A 84 3.08 14.64 6.40
CA ARG A 84 3.48 15.01 7.76
C ARG A 84 4.92 14.62 8.07
N ILE A 85 5.36 13.42 7.65
CA ILE A 85 6.75 12.98 7.77
C ILE A 85 7.69 13.93 7.03
N GLU A 86 7.35 14.32 5.79
CA GLU A 86 8.15 15.24 4.99
C GLU A 86 8.28 16.63 5.64
N THR A 87 7.21 17.17 6.22
CA THR A 87 7.28 18.47 6.95
C THR A 87 8.23 18.45 8.14
N ILE A 88 8.51 17.28 8.72
CA ILE A 88 9.38 17.13 9.89
C ILE A 88 10.83 16.87 9.45
N ILE A 89 11.03 16.00 8.46
CA ILE A 89 12.37 15.52 8.06
C ILE A 89 13.01 16.40 6.98
N ALA A 90 12.21 17.00 6.10
CA ALA A 90 12.66 17.81 4.98
C ALA A 90 11.73 19.02 4.75
N PRO A 91 11.66 19.97 5.70
CA PRO A 91 10.72 21.09 5.65
C PRO A 91 10.86 21.92 4.37
N GLU A 92 12.08 22.19 3.91
CA GLU A 92 12.33 22.95 2.68
C GLU A 92 11.72 22.27 1.44
N ALA A 93 11.73 20.94 1.38
CA ALA A 93 11.10 20.19 0.30
C ALA A 93 9.56 20.20 0.43
N ALA A 94 9.03 20.15 1.66
CA ALA A 94 7.60 20.15 1.93
C ALA A 94 6.89 21.43 1.49
N TYR A 95 7.58 22.58 1.52
CA TYR A 95 7.04 23.88 1.09
C TYR A 95 7.08 24.08 -0.43
N GLN A 96 7.78 23.23 -1.17
CA GLN A 96 7.82 23.31 -2.63
C GLN A 96 6.50 22.80 -3.21
N THR A 97 5.93 23.56 -4.15
CA THR A 97 4.77 23.08 -4.93
C THR A 97 5.18 22.04 -5.98
N VAL A 98 6.40 22.18 -6.52
CA VAL A 98 7.00 21.27 -7.48
C VAL A 98 8.42 20.99 -7.00
N GLY A 99 8.67 19.77 -6.58
CA GLY A 99 9.94 19.34 -6.03
C GLY A 99 10.12 17.83 -6.13
N LEU A 100 11.28 17.34 -5.67
CA LEU A 100 11.57 15.90 -5.67
C LEU A 100 10.62 15.11 -4.76
N HIS A 101 10.19 15.72 -3.66
CA HIS A 101 9.33 15.11 -2.62
C HIS A 101 9.77 13.68 -2.26
N THR A 102 11.09 13.46 -2.19
CA THR A 102 11.67 12.12 -2.02
C THR A 102 11.23 11.50 -0.71
N VAL A 103 11.23 12.27 0.39
CA VAL A 103 10.80 11.80 1.70
C VAL A 103 9.32 11.42 1.65
N TYR A 104 8.47 12.24 1.02
CA TYR A 104 7.07 11.92 0.83
C TYR A 104 6.87 10.60 0.06
N PHE A 105 7.41 10.49 -1.16
CA PHE A 105 7.18 9.30 -2.00
C PHE A 105 7.73 8.02 -1.36
N VAL A 106 8.93 8.07 -0.78
CA VAL A 106 9.51 6.92 -0.08
C VAL A 106 8.68 6.53 1.14
N SER A 107 8.21 7.51 1.92
CA SER A 107 7.34 7.26 3.08
C SER A 107 6.03 6.60 2.65
N VAL A 108 5.42 7.04 1.54
CA VAL A 108 4.23 6.41 0.99
C VAL A 108 4.46 4.94 0.66
N LEU A 109 5.54 4.62 -0.07
CA LEU A 109 5.86 3.24 -0.45
C LEU A 109 6.12 2.36 0.77
N ILE A 110 6.79 2.87 1.81
CA ILE A 110 7.03 2.13 3.06
C ILE A 110 5.72 1.88 3.80
N CYS A 111 4.90 2.92 4.00
CA CYS A 111 3.62 2.80 4.69
C CYS A 111 2.66 1.84 3.99
N HIS A 112 2.61 1.87 2.64
CA HIS A 112 1.83 0.91 1.86
C HIS A 112 2.29 -0.52 2.07
N LEU A 113 3.59 -0.79 2.02
CA LEU A 113 4.14 -2.12 2.23
C LEU A 113 3.80 -2.63 3.63
N LEU A 114 4.04 -1.82 4.67
CA LEU A 114 3.76 -2.19 6.06
C LEU A 114 2.26 -2.41 6.29
N GLY A 115 1.41 -1.50 5.82
CA GLY A 115 -0.04 -1.60 5.97
C GLY A 115 -0.62 -2.84 5.28
N ALA A 116 -0.16 -3.14 4.06
CA ALA A 116 -0.59 -4.32 3.33
C ALA A 116 -0.09 -5.64 3.96
N ILE A 117 1.14 -5.66 4.52
CA ILE A 117 1.62 -6.80 5.31
C ILE A 117 0.76 -7.00 6.57
N VAL A 118 0.34 -5.92 7.23
CA VAL A 118 -0.59 -5.98 8.36
C VAL A 118 -1.94 -6.55 7.93
N PHE A 119 -2.48 -6.15 6.78
CA PHE A 119 -3.71 -6.75 6.22
C PHE A 119 -3.55 -8.24 5.94
N ALA A 120 -2.43 -8.64 5.31
CA ALA A 120 -2.13 -10.04 5.05
C ALA A 120 -2.07 -10.84 6.37
N TRP A 121 -1.38 -10.30 7.38
CA TRP A 121 -1.29 -10.93 8.70
C TRP A 121 -2.65 -11.05 9.37
N TRP A 122 -3.47 -10.01 9.33
CA TRP A 122 -4.80 -9.97 9.93
C TRP A 122 -5.75 -10.96 9.25
N ARG A 123 -5.84 -10.96 7.91
CA ARG A 123 -6.73 -11.89 7.19
C ARG A 123 -6.21 -13.31 7.09
N GLY A 124 -4.90 -13.49 7.20
CA GLY A 124 -4.28 -14.81 7.33
C GLY A 124 -4.60 -15.50 8.65
N ARG A 125 -5.14 -14.82 9.67
CA ARG A 125 -5.53 -15.51 10.91
C ARG A 125 -6.73 -16.41 10.62
N SER A 126 -6.55 -17.74 10.75
CA SER A 126 -7.71 -18.63 10.79
C SER A 126 -8.33 -18.54 12.18
N TRP A 127 -9.63 -18.30 12.22
CA TRP A 127 -10.39 -18.46 13.44
C TRP A 127 -10.64 -19.97 13.57
N ASN A 128 -9.89 -20.64 14.43
CA ASN A 128 -10.37 -21.91 14.96
C ASN A 128 -11.63 -21.57 15.76
N VAL A 129 -12.80 -21.72 15.15
CA VAL A 129 -14.04 -21.85 15.92
C VAL A 129 -13.93 -23.22 16.59
N ALA A 130 -13.27 -23.25 17.75
CA ALA A 130 -13.52 -24.30 18.72
C ALA A 130 -15.02 -24.20 19.07
N GLY A 131 -15.80 -25.19 18.63
CA GLY A 131 -17.22 -25.30 18.96
C GLY A 131 -18.19 -24.71 17.94
N LYS A 132 -18.34 -25.36 16.78
CA LYS A 132 -19.66 -25.52 16.18
C LYS A 132 -20.08 -26.99 16.28
N THR A 133 -20.53 -27.34 17.48
CA THR A 133 -21.63 -28.30 17.64
C THR A 133 -22.93 -27.51 17.49
N ARG A 134 -23.54 -27.60 16.31
CA ARG A 134 -24.99 -27.68 16.03
C ARG A 134 -25.21 -27.49 14.55
#